data_AF-A0A5S6QYA1-F1
#
_entry.id   AF-A0A5S6QYA1-F1
#
_cell.length_a   1.000
_cell.length_b   1.000
_cell.length_c   1.000
_cell.angle_alpha   90.00
_cell.angle_beta   90.00
_cell.angle_gamma   90.00
#
_symmetry.space_group_name_H-M   'P 1'
#
loop_
_entity.id
_entity.type
_entity.pdbx_description
1 polymer ?
#
loop_
_entity_poly.entity_id
_entity_poly.type
_entity_poly.pdbx_seq_one_letter_code
_entity_poly.pdbx_strand_id
1 'polypeptide(L)'
;MTVILFTEWFNQCFIPEAKKYLESKGMPFNVLLAIDNAPGHPLSLCFANKNVEVKLLPANSTSLLQPLDQGAIQCIKATSTRFVFGKLRDTLHANPDCDLTGLWKRFSIADAIALIAEAVHEIKRRTVSGCWKRLWRDAVSECEDIGAIDEVMDIVNIAKKLGGEGFFDMIEDDIREHIEDCGEPFANEELEQLTQSHTGSDDDVMEDTEAQTPSDLTLQKLASIFRQAQVLKDMIAEYEPSKERGIMVTPE
;
A
#
# COMPACT_ATOMS: atom_id res chain seq x y z
N MET A 1 3.88 4.91 -3.32
CA MET A 1 4.36 5.64 -2.12
C MET A 1 5.81 6.06 -2.33
N THR A 2 6.19 7.30 -1.99
CA THR A 2 7.59 7.76 -2.13
C THR A 2 8.46 7.23 -0.99
N VAL A 3 9.78 7.26 -1.19
CA VAL A 3 10.77 6.88 -0.17
C VAL A 3 10.58 7.65 1.14
N ILE A 4 10.26 8.95 1.05
CA ILE A 4 10.05 9.82 2.21
C ILE A 4 8.84 9.36 3.01
N LEU A 5 7.69 9.19 2.34
CA LEU A 5 6.45 8.78 2.98
C LEU A 5 6.55 7.37 3.57
N PHE A 6 7.23 6.44 2.88
CA PHE A 6 7.44 5.09 3.40
C PHE A 6 8.32 5.11 4.66
N THR A 7 9.39 5.90 4.64
CA THR A 7 10.30 6.05 5.79
C THR A 7 9.57 6.67 6.98
N GLU A 8 8.72 7.68 6.73
CA GLU A 8 7.89 8.30 7.75
C GLU A 8 6.91 7.29 8.37
N TRP A 9 6.15 6.58 7.54
CA TRP A 9 5.25 5.51 8.00
C TRP A 9 5.98 4.44 8.83
N PHE A 10 7.14 3.98 8.38
CA PHE A 10 7.91 2.95 9.07
C PHE A 10 8.29 3.38 10.50
N ASN A 11 8.78 4.61 10.64
CA ASN A 11 9.29 5.12 11.92
C ASN A 11 8.18 5.65 12.84
N GLN A 12 7.19 6.34 12.29
CA GLN A 12 6.17 7.04 13.07
C GLN A 12 4.90 6.22 13.29
N CYS A 13 4.61 5.24 12.43
CA CYS A 13 3.40 4.43 12.53
C CYS A 13 3.71 2.96 12.83
N PHE A 14 4.47 2.29 11.96
CA PHE A 14 4.70 0.85 12.07
C PHE A 14 5.45 0.45 13.34
N ILE A 15 6.62 1.03 13.61
CA ILE A 15 7.43 0.70 14.79
C ILE A 15 6.64 0.89 16.11
N PRO A 16 6.00 2.06 16.37
CA PRO A 16 5.23 2.27 17.59
C PRO A 16 4.08 1.29 17.75
N GLU A 17 3.29 1.05 16.70
CA GLU A 17 2.14 0.14 16.77
C GLU A 17 2.56 -1.32 16.94
N ALA A 18 3.60 -1.77 16.25
CA ALA A 18 4.13 -3.12 16.41
C ALA A 18 4.68 -3.35 17.82
N LYS A 19 5.39 -2.37 18.39
CA LYS A 19 5.87 -2.42 19.76
C LYS A 19 4.72 -2.50 20.76
N LYS A 20 3.74 -1.61 20.65
CA LYS A 20 2.53 -1.59 21.49
C LYS A 20 1.75 -2.90 21.41
N TYR A 21 1.62 -3.46 20.21
CA TYR A 21 0.98 -4.76 20.02
C TYR A 21 1.73 -5.89 20.74
N LEU A 22 3.05 -6.00 20.55
CA LEU A 22 3.85 -7.05 21.20
C LEU A 22 3.88 -6.90 22.72
N GLU A 23 3.98 -5.67 23.24
CA GLU A 23 3.86 -5.38 24.67
C GLU A 23 2.51 -5.85 25.23
N SER A 24 1.41 -5.60 24.51
CA SER A 24 0.08 -6.09 24.90
C SER A 24 -0.04 -7.62 24.91
N LYS A 25 0.85 -8.31 24.19
CA LYS A 25 0.96 -9.78 24.17
C LYS A 25 1.99 -10.32 25.15
N GLY A 26 2.70 -9.46 25.89
CA GLY A 26 3.80 -9.86 26.77
C GLY A 26 5.01 -10.43 26.00
N MET A 27 5.18 -10.06 24.74
CA MET A 27 6.24 -10.53 23.86
C MET A 27 7.36 -9.49 23.74
N PRO A 28 8.62 -9.92 23.56
CA PRO A 28 9.71 -9.00 23.30
C PRO A 28 9.51 -8.30 21.94
N PHE A 29 9.93 -7.04 21.84
CA PHE A 29 9.91 -6.29 20.59
C PHE A 29 10.99 -6.81 19.64
N ASN A 30 10.63 -7.82 18.83
CA ASN A 30 11.42 -8.35 17.71
C ASN A 30 10.44 -8.68 16.58
N VAL A 31 10.62 -8.02 15.43
CA VAL A 31 9.67 -8.08 14.31
C VAL A 31 10.40 -8.40 13.02
N LEU A 32 9.80 -9.26 12.20
CA LEU A 32 10.16 -9.45 10.80
C LEU A 32 9.10 -8.75 9.94
N LEU A 33 9.49 -7.74 9.17
CA LEU A 33 8.65 -7.05 8.21
C LEU A 33 8.98 -7.55 6.80
N ALA A 34 8.08 -8.33 6.20
CA ALA A 34 8.18 -8.77 4.82
C ALA A 34 7.36 -7.84 3.90
N ILE A 35 8.02 -7.20 2.94
CA ILE A 35 7.41 -6.27 1.98
C ILE A 35 7.91 -6.55 0.56
N ASP A 36 7.17 -6.11 -0.44
CA ASP A 36 7.56 -6.19 -1.83
C ASP A 36 8.76 -5.30 -2.17
N ASN A 37 9.43 -5.59 -3.28
CA ASN A 37 10.61 -4.83 -3.73
C ASN A 37 10.20 -3.72 -4.71
N ALA A 38 9.35 -2.80 -4.25
CA ALA A 38 8.96 -1.63 -5.04
C ALA A 38 10.05 -0.53 -4.99
N PRO A 39 10.17 0.32 -6.03
CA PRO A 39 11.14 1.42 -6.07
C PRO A 39 11.02 2.41 -4.90
N GLY A 40 9.84 2.52 -4.29
CA GLY A 40 9.58 3.36 -3.12
C GLY A 40 10.10 2.81 -1.79
N HIS A 41 10.63 1.59 -1.75
CA HIS A 41 11.08 0.92 -0.53
C HIS A 41 12.61 1.02 -0.39
N PRO A 42 13.12 1.94 0.43
CA PRO A 42 14.56 2.14 0.54
C PRO A 42 15.24 0.98 1.27
N LEU A 43 16.32 0.44 0.68
CA LEU A 43 17.14 -0.62 1.28
C LEU A 43 17.72 -0.24 2.65
N SER A 44 17.88 1.06 2.92
CA SER A 44 18.38 1.56 4.21
C SER A 44 17.50 1.14 5.39
N LEU A 45 16.21 0.85 5.18
CA LEU A 45 15.31 0.40 6.25
C LEU A 45 15.66 -0.99 6.79
N CYS A 46 16.33 -1.83 6.00
CA CYS A 46 16.83 -3.13 6.46
C CYS A 46 17.82 -3.02 7.63
N PHE A 47 18.38 -1.83 7.84
CA PHE A 47 19.36 -1.54 8.89
C PHE A 47 18.89 -0.43 9.85
N ALA A 48 17.66 0.08 9.69
CA ALA A 48 17.18 1.25 10.43
C ALA A 48 16.87 0.95 11.91
N ASN A 49 16.53 -0.30 12.25
CA ASN A 49 16.19 -0.67 13.61
C ASN A 49 16.69 -2.08 13.94
N LYS A 50 17.48 -2.22 15.01
CA LYS A 50 18.04 -3.50 15.46
C LYS A 50 17.00 -4.57 15.86
N ASN A 51 15.78 -4.14 16.17
CA ASN A 51 14.67 -4.99 16.60
C ASN A 51 13.64 -5.25 15.49
N VAL A 52 13.84 -4.67 14.30
CA VAL A 52 12.99 -4.88 13.14
C VAL A 52 13.84 -5.31 11.97
N GLU A 53 13.76 -6.58 11.60
CA GLU A 53 14.36 -7.08 10.38
C GLU A 53 13.40 -6.83 9.22
N VAL A 54 13.84 -6.10 8.20
CA VAL A 54 13.06 -5.89 6.98
C VAL A 54 13.57 -6.85 5.89
N LYS A 55 12.66 -7.59 5.27
CA LYS A 55 12.95 -8.45 4.11
C LYS A 55 12.15 -7.98 2.91
N LEU A 56 12.87 -7.66 1.84
CA LEU A 56 12.27 -7.42 0.54
C LEU A 56 12.06 -8.76 -0.16
N LEU A 57 10.84 -8.99 -0.65
CA LEU A 57 10.52 -10.14 -1.48
C LEU A 57 11.23 -10.03 -2.84
N PRO A 58 11.50 -11.15 -3.54
CA PRO A 58 12.04 -11.12 -4.89
C PRO A 58 11.18 -10.25 -5.83
N ALA A 59 11.82 -9.63 -6.82
CA ALA A 59 11.09 -8.89 -7.85
C ALA A 59 10.04 -9.77 -8.53
N ASN A 60 8.88 -9.20 -8.86
CA ASN A 60 7.76 -9.86 -9.54
C ASN A 60 7.19 -11.09 -8.79
N SER A 61 7.37 -11.16 -7.47
CA SER A 61 6.84 -12.26 -6.64
C SER A 61 5.70 -11.83 -5.70
N THR A 62 5.32 -10.56 -5.72
CA THR A 62 4.32 -9.97 -4.82
C THR A 62 2.99 -10.74 -4.85
N SER A 63 2.42 -10.91 -6.03
CA SER A 63 1.16 -11.65 -6.24
C SER A 63 1.24 -13.15 -5.94
N LEU A 64 2.44 -13.70 -5.70
CA LEU A 64 2.66 -15.10 -5.35
C LEU A 64 2.95 -15.30 -3.87
N LEU A 65 3.66 -14.35 -3.24
CA LEU A 65 4.26 -14.50 -1.93
C LEU A 65 3.75 -13.51 -0.91
N GLN A 66 3.36 -12.29 -1.31
CA GLN A 66 2.98 -11.26 -0.34
C GLN A 66 1.59 -11.55 0.22
N PRO A 67 1.43 -11.69 1.55
CA PRO A 67 0.14 -12.00 2.15
C PRO A 67 -0.96 -10.97 1.87
N LEU A 68 -0.59 -9.71 1.66
CA LEU A 68 -1.55 -8.66 1.30
C LEU A 68 -2.23 -8.98 -0.05
N ASP A 69 -1.43 -9.29 -1.05
CA ASP A 69 -1.87 -9.67 -2.40
C ASP A 69 -2.45 -11.10 -2.47
N GLN A 70 -2.12 -11.98 -1.52
CA GLN A 70 -2.69 -13.33 -1.44
C GLN A 70 -4.16 -13.38 -1.00
N GLY A 71 -4.72 -12.26 -0.53
CA GLY A 71 -6.14 -12.22 -0.20
C GLY A 71 -6.54 -11.19 0.85
N ALA A 72 -5.60 -10.59 1.59
CA ALA A 72 -6.00 -9.61 2.61
C ALA A 72 -6.64 -8.37 1.98
N ILE A 73 -6.06 -7.86 0.87
CA ILE A 73 -6.63 -6.74 0.12
C ILE A 73 -8.01 -7.11 -0.44
N GLN A 74 -8.14 -8.28 -1.07
CA GLN A 74 -9.41 -8.79 -1.58
C GLN A 74 -10.48 -8.87 -0.47
N CYS A 75 -10.12 -9.36 0.73
CA CYS A 75 -11.06 -9.41 1.86
C CYS A 75 -11.49 -8.02 2.32
N ILE A 76 -10.55 -7.08 2.46
CA ILE A 76 -10.85 -5.70 2.84
C ILE A 76 -11.79 -5.06 1.81
N LYS A 77 -11.48 -5.21 0.51
CA LYS A 77 -12.32 -4.71 -0.58
C LYS A 77 -13.73 -5.29 -0.48
N ALA A 78 -13.87 -6.60 -0.44
CA ALA A 78 -15.16 -7.29 -0.35
C ALA A 78 -16.00 -6.77 0.84
N THR A 79 -15.43 -6.80 2.05
CA THR A 79 -16.13 -6.35 3.26
C THR A 79 -16.48 -4.86 3.19
N SER A 80 -15.58 -4.02 2.69
CA SER A 80 -15.83 -2.58 2.54
C SER A 80 -16.94 -2.29 1.52
N THR A 81 -16.97 -3.00 0.39
CA THR A 81 -18.04 -2.91 -0.61
C THR A 81 -19.38 -3.34 -0.02
N ARG A 82 -19.41 -4.44 0.75
CA ARG A 82 -20.64 -4.86 1.46
C ARG A 82 -21.13 -3.77 2.39
N PHE A 83 -20.25 -3.12 3.13
CA PHE A 83 -20.64 -2.02 4.02
C PHE A 83 -21.16 -0.79 3.27
N VAL A 84 -20.53 -0.40 2.16
CA VAL A 84 -21.03 0.69 1.31
C VAL A 84 -22.45 0.37 0.86
N PHE A 85 -22.68 -0.82 0.31
CA PHE A 85 -23.99 -1.24 -0.20
C PHE A 85 -25.02 -1.33 0.92
N GLY A 86 -24.63 -1.86 2.08
CA GLY A 86 -25.46 -1.90 3.28
C GLY A 86 -25.87 -0.50 3.77
N LYS A 87 -24.92 0.43 3.86
CA LYS A 87 -25.16 1.82 4.27
C LYS A 87 -26.09 2.54 3.29
N LEU A 88 -25.89 2.35 1.98
CA LEU A 88 -26.79 2.90 0.96
C LEU A 88 -28.21 2.36 1.12
N ARG A 89 -28.35 1.05 1.31
CA ARG A 89 -29.65 0.38 1.50
C ARG A 89 -30.36 0.93 2.72
N ASP A 90 -29.66 0.97 3.86
CA ASP A 90 -30.25 1.40 5.13
C ASP A 90 -30.64 2.88 5.09
N THR A 91 -29.85 3.71 4.40
CA THR A 91 -30.14 5.14 4.23
C THR A 91 -31.35 5.37 3.33
N LEU A 92 -31.48 4.64 2.22
CA LEU A 92 -32.64 4.71 1.32
C LEU A 92 -33.92 4.23 2.01
N HIS A 93 -33.85 3.14 2.79
CA HIS A 93 -34.99 2.68 3.57
C HIS A 93 -35.44 3.69 4.63
N ALA A 94 -34.49 4.38 5.26
CA ALA A 94 -34.79 5.41 6.26
C ALA A 94 -35.28 6.74 5.64
N ASN A 95 -34.93 7.03 4.38
CA ASN A 95 -35.23 8.29 3.70
C ASN A 95 -35.82 8.04 2.30
N PRO A 96 -37.14 7.77 2.19
CA PRO A 96 -37.78 7.42 0.92
C PRO A 96 -37.71 8.51 -0.17
N ASP A 97 -37.51 9.77 0.22
CA ASP A 97 -37.38 10.90 -0.70
C ASP A 97 -35.96 11.06 -1.27
N CYS A 98 -35.00 10.24 -0.80
CA CYS A 98 -33.62 10.28 -1.25
C CYS A 98 -33.42 9.32 -2.43
N ASP A 99 -32.72 9.77 -3.47
CA ASP A 99 -32.30 8.90 -4.56
C ASP A 99 -30.85 8.41 -4.37
N LEU A 100 -30.54 7.28 -5.00
CA LEU A 100 -29.23 6.65 -4.90
C LEU A 100 -28.12 7.58 -5.42
N THR A 101 -28.40 8.30 -6.51
CA THR A 101 -27.47 9.26 -7.13
C THR A 101 -27.10 10.40 -6.17
N GLY A 102 -28.07 10.95 -5.46
CA GLY A 102 -27.87 12.01 -4.47
C GLY A 102 -27.08 11.53 -3.26
N LEU A 103 -27.29 10.29 -2.82
CA LEU A 103 -26.48 9.67 -1.77
C LEU A 103 -25.05 9.46 -2.20
N TRP A 104 -24.84 8.91 -3.40
CA TRP A 104 -23.49 8.70 -3.94
C TRP A 104 -22.70 10.01 -4.05
N LYS A 105 -23.35 11.10 -4.49
CA LYS A 105 -22.73 12.44 -4.55
C LYS A 105 -22.33 13.01 -3.19
N ARG A 106 -22.95 12.56 -2.11
CA ARG A 106 -22.62 12.97 -0.73
C ARG A 106 -21.58 12.07 -0.08
N PHE A 107 -21.27 10.93 -0.69
CA PHE A 107 -20.30 9.99 -0.17
C PHE A 107 -18.91 10.62 -0.20
N SER A 108 -18.34 10.82 0.98
CA SER A 108 -17.07 11.52 1.13
C SER A 108 -15.89 10.55 1.27
N ILE A 109 -14.67 11.06 1.09
CA ILE A 109 -13.46 10.30 1.42
C ILE A 109 -13.43 9.91 2.91
N ALA A 110 -13.99 10.75 3.79
CA ALA A 110 -14.09 10.42 5.21
C ALA A 110 -15.01 9.22 5.47
N ASP A 111 -16.13 9.11 4.74
CA ASP A 111 -16.99 7.93 4.78
C ASP A 111 -16.24 6.68 4.31
N ALA A 112 -15.48 6.79 3.22
CA ALA A 112 -14.68 5.68 2.71
C ALA A 112 -13.63 5.21 3.74
N ILE A 113 -12.90 6.13 4.36
CA ILE A 113 -11.90 5.81 5.40
C ILE A 113 -12.56 5.12 6.59
N ALA A 114 -13.72 5.62 7.05
CA ALA A 114 -14.45 5.01 8.15
C ALA A 114 -14.88 3.58 7.82
N LEU A 115 -15.44 3.34 6.63
CA LEU A 115 -15.89 2.02 6.20
C LEU A 115 -14.72 1.04 6.00
N ILE A 116 -13.57 1.50 5.49
CA ILE A 116 -12.37 0.68 5.39
C ILE A 116 -11.85 0.31 6.79
N ALA A 117 -11.85 1.25 7.73
CA ALA A 117 -11.43 0.98 9.11
C ALA A 117 -12.35 -0.06 9.77
N GLU A 118 -13.67 0.08 9.60
CA GLU A 118 -14.63 -0.93 10.05
C GLU A 118 -14.38 -2.29 9.38
N ALA A 119 -14.10 -2.30 8.07
CA ALA A 119 -13.87 -3.54 7.33
C ALA A 119 -12.62 -4.27 7.83
N VAL A 120 -11.53 -3.54 8.06
CA VAL A 120 -10.30 -4.09 8.65
C VAL A 120 -10.56 -4.69 10.04
N HIS A 121 -11.44 -4.08 10.84
CA HIS A 121 -11.81 -4.60 12.15
C HIS A 121 -12.71 -5.85 12.09
N GLU A 122 -13.56 -5.98 11.07
CA GLU A 122 -14.43 -7.16 10.92
C GLU A 122 -13.66 -8.40 10.44
N ILE A 123 -12.55 -8.23 9.70
CA ILE A 123 -11.80 -9.36 9.15
C ILE A 123 -11.34 -10.31 10.26
N LYS A 124 -11.76 -11.57 10.11
CA LYS A 124 -11.48 -12.63 11.06
C LYS A 124 -9.98 -12.97 11.04
N ARG A 125 -9.40 -13.23 12.22
CA ARG A 125 -8.00 -13.66 12.37
C ARG A 125 -7.65 -14.88 11.49
N ARG A 126 -8.59 -15.82 11.32
CA ARG A 126 -8.43 -17.00 10.45
C ARG A 126 -8.18 -16.60 8.99
N THR A 127 -8.87 -15.57 8.51
CA THR A 127 -8.76 -15.05 7.15
C THR A 127 -7.39 -14.45 6.92
N VAL A 128 -6.93 -13.58 7.85
CA VAL A 128 -5.58 -13.00 7.80
C VAL A 128 -4.52 -14.09 7.85
N SER A 129 -4.65 -15.08 8.75
CA SER A 129 -3.72 -16.21 8.83
C SER A 129 -3.69 -17.02 7.53
N GLY A 130 -4.84 -17.29 6.91
CA GLY A 130 -4.95 -17.97 5.62
C GLY A 130 -4.15 -17.31 4.50
N CYS A 131 -4.07 -15.98 4.49
CA CYS A 131 -3.31 -15.21 3.50
C CYS A 131 -1.80 -15.50 3.54
N TRP A 132 -1.28 -16.00 4.67
CA TRP A 132 0.14 -16.37 4.80
C TRP A 132 0.46 -17.76 4.24
N LYS A 133 -0.53 -18.56 3.83
CA LYS A 133 -0.37 -19.98 3.46
C LYS A 133 0.66 -20.23 2.34
N ARG A 134 0.78 -19.31 1.38
CA ARG A 134 1.78 -19.41 0.30
C ARG A 134 3.20 -19.11 0.76
N LEU A 135 3.36 -18.13 1.65
CA LEU A 135 4.65 -17.69 2.17
C LEU A 135 5.15 -18.58 3.31
N TRP A 136 4.24 -19.01 4.20
CA TRP A 136 4.55 -19.76 5.41
C TRP A 136 3.46 -20.80 5.70
N ARG A 137 3.53 -21.92 5.00
CA ARG A 137 2.52 -22.98 5.05
C ARG A 137 2.34 -23.57 6.46
N ASP A 138 3.43 -23.78 7.19
CA ASP A 138 3.42 -24.39 8.52
C ASP A 138 2.80 -23.49 9.61
N ALA A 139 2.73 -22.18 9.37
CA ALA A 139 2.09 -21.24 10.30
C ALA A 139 0.57 -21.17 10.16
N VAL A 140 -0.01 -21.85 9.16
CA VAL A 140 -1.45 -21.83 8.86
C VAL A 140 -2.04 -23.21 9.09
N SER A 141 -2.84 -23.36 10.14
CA SER A 141 -3.71 -24.54 10.33
C SER A 141 -4.75 -24.60 9.21
N GLU A 142 -5.09 -25.81 8.72
CA GLU A 142 -6.04 -26.06 7.62
C GLU A 142 -7.18 -25.04 7.53
N CYS A 143 -7.01 -24.05 6.64
CA CYS A 143 -8.04 -23.09 6.30
C CYS A 143 -8.64 -23.53 4.97
N GLU A 144 -9.92 -23.92 5.01
CA GLU A 144 -10.78 -23.93 3.83
C GLU A 144 -10.91 -22.51 3.29
N ASP A 145 -11.16 -22.40 1.98
CA ASP A 145 -10.99 -21.17 1.21
C ASP A 145 -11.62 -19.93 1.85
N ILE A 146 -10.88 -18.84 1.66
CA ILE A 146 -10.99 -17.53 2.27
C ILE A 146 -12.42 -17.01 2.07
N GLY A 147 -13.04 -16.51 3.15
CA GLY A 147 -14.46 -16.08 3.21
C GLY A 147 -14.89 -14.92 2.30
N ALA A 148 -14.17 -14.64 1.21
CA ALA A 148 -14.56 -13.71 0.17
C ALA A 148 -15.77 -14.21 -0.64
N ILE A 149 -15.98 -15.53 -0.76
CA ILE A 149 -17.14 -16.09 -1.50
C ILE A 149 -18.47 -15.71 -0.83
N ASP A 150 -18.56 -15.82 0.50
CA ASP A 150 -19.76 -15.45 1.25
C ASP A 150 -20.07 -13.94 1.10
N GLU A 151 -19.03 -13.11 1.12
CA GLU A 151 -19.13 -11.65 0.97
C GLU A 151 -19.67 -11.26 -0.42
N VAL A 152 -19.20 -11.91 -1.49
CA VAL A 152 -19.65 -11.63 -2.88
C VAL A 152 -21.15 -11.85 -3.02
N MET A 153 -21.66 -12.98 -2.53
CA MET A 153 -23.08 -13.30 -2.59
C MET A 153 -23.92 -12.31 -1.78
N ASP A 154 -23.44 -11.89 -0.60
CA ASP A 154 -24.12 -10.89 0.22
C ASP A 154 -24.19 -9.52 -0.47
N ILE A 155 -23.10 -9.09 -1.12
CA ILE A 155 -23.07 -7.83 -1.89
C ILE A 155 -24.11 -7.88 -3.01
N VAL A 156 -24.11 -8.95 -3.82
CA VAL A 156 -25.09 -9.12 -4.91
C VAL A 156 -26.52 -9.10 -4.39
N ASN A 157 -26.78 -9.77 -3.26
CA ASN A 157 -28.10 -9.78 -2.63
C ASN A 157 -28.53 -8.39 -2.13
N ILE A 158 -27.59 -7.57 -1.65
CA ILE A 158 -27.88 -6.18 -1.24
C ILE A 158 -28.10 -5.31 -2.49
N ALA A 159 -27.27 -5.45 -3.53
CA ALA A 159 -27.41 -4.74 -4.80
C ALA A 159 -28.80 -4.96 -5.42
N LYS A 160 -29.23 -6.21 -5.49
CA LYS A 160 -30.56 -6.56 -6.01
C LYS A 160 -31.71 -5.95 -5.22
N LYS A 161 -31.53 -5.77 -3.90
CA LYS A 161 -32.51 -5.10 -3.03
C LYS A 161 -32.49 -3.58 -3.16
N LEU A 162 -31.33 -2.99 -3.45
CA LEU A 162 -31.22 -1.55 -3.76
C LEU A 162 -32.04 -1.21 -5.01
N GLY A 163 -32.00 -2.08 -6.01
CA GLY A 163 -32.70 -1.88 -7.28
C GLY A 163 -32.13 -0.71 -8.09
N GLY A 164 -32.71 -0.47 -9.26
CA GLY A 164 -32.18 0.47 -10.25
C GLY A 164 -31.30 -0.20 -11.31
N GLU A 165 -31.08 0.52 -12.41
CA GLU A 165 -30.25 0.07 -13.54
C GLU A 165 -28.81 -0.15 -13.07
N GLY A 166 -28.24 -1.33 -13.35
CA GLY A 166 -26.88 -1.73 -12.94
C GLY A 166 -26.77 -2.40 -11.56
N PHE A 167 -27.78 -2.28 -10.69
CA PHE A 167 -27.78 -2.95 -9.37
C PHE A 167 -28.69 -4.19 -9.33
N PHE A 168 -29.80 -4.17 -10.07
CA PHE A 168 -30.75 -5.28 -10.10
C PHE A 168 -30.23 -6.50 -10.88
N ASP A 169 -29.49 -6.24 -11.95
CA ASP A 169 -28.89 -7.23 -12.85
C ASP A 169 -27.48 -7.66 -12.42
N MET A 170 -26.96 -7.09 -11.33
CA MET A 170 -25.64 -7.39 -10.81
C MET A 170 -25.46 -8.89 -10.53
N ILE A 171 -24.35 -9.44 -11.01
CA ILE A 171 -23.95 -10.83 -10.82
C ILE A 171 -22.67 -10.93 -9.99
N GLU A 172 -22.36 -12.15 -9.55
CA GLU A 172 -21.18 -12.42 -8.72
C GLU A 172 -19.88 -12.07 -9.47
N ASP A 173 -19.85 -12.24 -10.79
CA ASP A 173 -18.69 -11.94 -11.62
C ASP A 173 -18.37 -10.44 -11.63
N ASP A 174 -19.37 -9.55 -11.65
CA ASP A 174 -19.16 -8.09 -11.59
C ASP A 174 -18.45 -7.68 -10.29
N ILE A 175 -18.89 -8.29 -9.18
CA ILE A 175 -18.31 -8.03 -7.86
C ILE A 175 -16.93 -8.66 -7.74
N ARG A 176 -16.74 -9.86 -8.29
CA ARG A 176 -15.47 -10.54 -8.31
C ARG A 176 -14.43 -9.74 -9.10
N GLU A 177 -14.77 -9.26 -10.28
CA GLU A 177 -13.92 -8.40 -11.10
C GLU A 177 -13.50 -7.14 -10.32
N HIS A 178 -14.46 -6.46 -9.69
CA HIS A 178 -14.18 -5.28 -8.87
C HIS A 178 -13.22 -5.55 -7.69
N ILE A 179 -13.34 -6.73 -7.06
CA ILE A 179 -12.51 -7.10 -5.91
C ILE A 179 -11.13 -7.62 -6.34
N GLU A 180 -11.07 -8.42 -7.40
CA GLU A 180 -9.87 -9.08 -7.94
C GLU A 180 -8.95 -8.14 -8.73
N ASP A 181 -9.43 -6.96 -9.15
CA ASP A 181 -8.62 -5.92 -9.77
C ASP A 181 -7.61 -5.33 -8.75
N CYS A 182 -6.62 -6.13 -8.38
CA CYS A 182 -5.35 -5.67 -7.84
C CYS A 182 -4.65 -4.99 -9.01
N GLY A 183 -5.07 -3.76 -9.29
CA GLY A 183 -4.64 -2.99 -10.43
C GLY A 183 -3.14 -3.10 -10.66
N GLU A 184 -2.75 -3.09 -11.93
CA GLU A 184 -1.41 -2.62 -12.24
C GLU A 184 -1.21 -1.31 -11.44
N PRO A 185 -0.07 -1.17 -10.73
CA PRO A 185 0.14 -0.02 -9.87
C PRO A 185 -0.14 1.22 -10.70
N PHE A 186 -1.16 2.01 -10.32
CA PHE A 186 -1.49 3.27 -10.95
C PHE A 186 -0.17 3.97 -11.24
N ALA A 187 0.22 3.98 -12.52
CA ALA A 187 1.44 4.65 -12.89
C ALA A 187 1.26 6.10 -12.44
N ASN A 188 2.29 6.72 -11.85
CA ASN A 188 2.19 8.11 -11.38
C ASN A 188 1.63 9.05 -12.48
N GLU A 189 1.78 8.66 -13.75
CA GLU A 189 1.23 9.29 -14.95
C GLU A 189 -0.31 9.42 -14.95
N GLU A 190 -1.08 8.49 -14.38
CA GLU A 190 -2.56 8.61 -14.29
C GLU A 190 -2.99 9.58 -13.19
N LEU A 191 -2.24 9.66 -12.10
CA LEU A 191 -2.48 10.62 -11.00
C LEU A 191 -2.18 12.06 -11.44
N GLU A 192 -1.19 12.24 -12.32
CA GLU A 192 -0.88 13.54 -12.95
C GLU A 192 -1.97 13.97 -13.94
N GLN A 193 -2.56 13.04 -14.70
CA GLN A 193 -3.67 13.36 -15.61
C GLN A 193 -4.92 13.83 -14.86
N LEU A 194 -5.22 13.24 -13.69
CA LEU A 194 -6.37 13.61 -12.86
C LEU A 194 -6.25 15.01 -12.24
N THR A 195 -5.03 15.50 -12.04
CA THR A 195 -4.78 16.85 -11.49
C THR A 195 -4.74 17.92 -12.58
N GLN A 196 -4.35 17.56 -13.81
CA GLN A 196 -4.36 18.47 -14.96
C GLN A 196 -5.77 18.77 -15.50
N SER A 197 -6.74 17.87 -15.32
CA SER A 197 -8.12 18.09 -15.78
C SER A 197 -8.91 19.13 -14.97
N HIS A 198 -8.33 19.70 -13.91
CA HIS A 198 -8.97 20.72 -13.07
C HIS A 198 -8.46 22.16 -13.28
N THR A 199 -7.60 22.42 -14.27
CA THR A 199 -7.20 23.79 -14.64
C THR A 199 -7.53 24.08 -16.10
N GLY A 200 -8.77 24.48 -16.36
CA GLY A 200 -9.19 25.02 -17.65
C GLY A 200 -10.01 26.30 -17.46
N SER A 201 -9.56 27.38 -18.10
CA SER A 201 -10.15 28.75 -18.22
C SER A 201 -10.08 29.63 -16.96
N ASP A 202 -9.59 30.87 -16.96
CA ASP A 202 -9.46 31.88 -18.02
C ASP A 202 -8.29 32.88 -17.80
N ASP A 203 -7.78 33.36 -18.93
CA ASP A 203 -7.23 34.67 -19.30
C ASP A 203 -5.85 35.21 -18.87
N ASP A 204 -5.19 35.74 -19.91
CA ASP A 204 -3.85 36.33 -20.05
C ASP A 204 -3.61 37.64 -19.27
N VAL A 205 -2.34 37.95 -18.99
CA VAL A 205 -1.61 39.18 -19.39
C VAL A 205 -0.17 39.13 -18.84
N MET A 206 0.80 39.40 -19.73
CA MET A 206 2.24 39.49 -19.45
C MET A 206 2.63 40.77 -18.69
N GLU A 207 3.67 40.75 -17.84
CA GLU A 207 4.93 41.52 -18.02
C GLU A 207 5.97 41.18 -16.92
N ASP A 208 7.24 41.30 -17.29
CA ASP A 208 8.49 40.94 -16.61
C ASP A 208 8.65 41.38 -15.14
N THR A 209 9.28 40.55 -14.31
CA THR A 209 10.37 40.99 -13.41
C THR A 209 11.31 39.83 -13.03
N GLU A 210 12.61 40.08 -13.17
CA GLU A 210 13.76 39.20 -12.99
C GLU A 210 13.71 38.23 -11.78
N ALA A 211 13.76 36.92 -12.07
CA ALA A 211 14.04 35.89 -11.08
C ALA A 211 15.52 35.48 -11.13
N GLN A 212 16.27 35.74 -10.07
CA GLN A 212 17.57 35.10 -9.83
C GLN A 212 17.34 33.61 -9.55
N THR A 213 17.65 32.75 -10.51
CA THR A 213 17.63 31.28 -10.35
C THR A 213 18.73 30.83 -9.36
N PRO A 214 18.44 29.95 -8.39
CA PRO A 214 19.45 29.27 -7.59
C PRO A 214 20.30 28.40 -8.52
N SER A 215 21.62 28.35 -8.32
CA SER A 215 22.50 27.63 -9.25
C SER A 215 22.22 26.13 -9.23
N ASP A 216 21.52 25.63 -10.26
CA ASP A 216 21.21 24.22 -10.40
C ASP A 216 22.46 23.34 -10.48
N LEU A 217 22.27 22.09 -10.08
CA LEU A 217 23.27 21.02 -10.14
C LEU A 217 23.46 20.60 -11.60
N THR A 218 24.38 21.26 -12.30
CA THR A 218 24.65 20.95 -13.72
C THR A 218 25.38 19.62 -13.89
N LEU A 219 25.23 19.00 -15.08
CA LEU A 219 25.99 17.80 -15.47
C LEU A 219 27.51 17.97 -15.33
N GLN A 220 28.02 19.18 -15.54
CA GLN A 220 29.44 19.49 -15.33
C GLN A 220 29.84 19.42 -13.85
N LYS A 221 28.98 19.89 -12.93
CA LYS A 221 29.20 19.76 -11.47
C LYS A 221 29.17 18.29 -11.05
N LEU A 222 28.21 17.50 -11.56
CA LEU A 222 28.16 16.05 -11.33
C LEU A 222 29.41 15.32 -11.83
N ALA A 223 29.88 15.62 -13.04
CA ALA A 223 31.10 15.04 -13.58
C ALA A 223 32.35 15.42 -12.76
N SER A 224 32.37 16.62 -12.17
CA SER A 224 33.43 17.02 -11.24
C SER A 224 33.39 16.21 -9.94
N ILE A 225 32.19 16.00 -9.38
CA ILE A 225 31.99 15.21 -8.16
C ILE A 225 32.45 13.76 -8.36
N PHE A 226 32.05 13.11 -9.45
CA PHE A 226 32.45 11.73 -9.72
C PHE A 226 33.96 11.57 -9.94
N ARG A 227 34.62 12.56 -10.58
CA ARG A 227 36.08 12.56 -10.69
C ARG A 227 36.77 12.66 -9.33
N GLN A 228 36.28 13.51 -8.44
CA GLN A 228 36.83 13.64 -7.08
C GLN A 228 36.59 12.39 -6.24
N ALA A 229 35.41 11.77 -6.35
CA ALA A 229 35.11 10.51 -5.67
C ALA A 229 36.04 9.37 -6.13
N GLN A 230 36.39 9.32 -7.42
CA GLN A 230 37.33 8.33 -7.95
C GLN A 230 38.74 8.54 -7.40
N VAL A 231 39.23 9.80 -7.37
CA VAL A 231 40.53 10.12 -6.77
C VAL A 231 40.58 9.74 -5.29
N LEU A 232 39.48 9.98 -4.54
CA LEU A 232 39.39 9.60 -3.14
C LEU A 232 39.42 8.08 -2.96
N LYS A 233 38.68 7.34 -3.80
CA LYS A 233 38.69 5.86 -3.81
C LYS A 233 40.09 5.31 -4.07
N ASP A 234 40.82 5.90 -5.03
CA ASP A 234 42.17 5.46 -5.39
C ASP A 234 43.16 5.78 -4.26
N MET A 235 43.05 6.94 -3.61
CA MET A 235 43.83 7.24 -2.40
C MET A 235 43.53 6.27 -1.25
N ILE A 236 42.26 5.95 -1.00
CA ILE A 236 41.89 4.98 0.04
C ILE A 236 42.54 3.62 -0.25
N ALA A 237 42.53 3.17 -1.51
CA ALA A 237 43.16 1.92 -1.93
C ALA A 237 44.69 1.93 -1.78
N GLU A 238 45.34 3.10 -1.89
CA GLU A 238 46.79 3.25 -1.73
C GLU A 238 47.22 3.23 -0.25
N TYR A 239 46.40 3.78 0.65
CA TYR A 239 46.69 3.85 2.09
C TYR A 239 46.09 2.70 2.92
N GLU A 240 45.35 1.77 2.31
CA GLU A 240 44.77 0.60 2.98
C GLU A 240 45.85 -0.50 3.18
N PRO A 241 46.39 -0.71 4.40
CA PRO A 241 47.60 -1.53 4.60
C PRO A 241 47.35 -3.05 4.61
N SER A 242 46.13 -3.53 4.30
CA SER A 242 45.82 -4.96 4.34
C SER A 242 44.64 -5.34 3.44
N LYS A 243 44.91 -6.05 2.35
CA LYS A 243 43.88 -6.72 1.52
C LYS A 243 43.32 -8.01 2.16
N GLU A 244 43.67 -8.31 3.42
CA GLU A 244 43.40 -9.61 4.07
C GLU A 244 42.43 -9.56 5.28
N ARG A 245 41.64 -8.51 5.46
CA ARG A 245 40.47 -8.58 6.39
C ARG A 245 39.19 -9.06 5.72
N GLY A 246 39.33 -9.82 4.63
CA GLY A 246 38.26 -10.64 4.08
C GLY A 246 38.00 -11.83 5.00
N ILE A 247 36.94 -11.74 5.80
CA ILE A 247 36.08 -12.85 6.26
C ILE A 247 36.85 -14.13 6.67
N MET A 248 37.23 -14.20 7.95
CA MET A 248 37.28 -15.47 8.69
C MET A 248 36.40 -15.33 9.92
N VAL A 249 35.14 -15.74 9.80
CA VAL A 249 34.33 -16.21 10.94
C VAL A 249 33.98 -17.65 10.60
N THR A 250 34.78 -18.58 11.13
CA THR A 250 34.54 -20.02 11.09
C THR A 250 33.38 -20.38 12.03
N PRO A 251 32.43 -21.24 11.62
CA PRO A 251 31.57 -21.93 12.57
C PRO A 251 32.27 -23.22 13.07
N GLU A 252 32.13 -23.49 14.37
CA GLU A 252 32.37 -24.81 14.98
C GLU A 252 31.31 -25.83 14.53
#